data_AF-A0A550H7R7-F1
#
_entry.id   AF-A0A550H7R7-F1
#
_cell.length_a   1.000
_cell.length_b   1.000
_cell.length_c   1.000
_cell.angle_alpha   90.00
_cell.angle_beta   90.00
_cell.angle_gamma   90.00
#
_symmetry.space_group_name_H-M   'P 1'
#
loop_
_entity.id
_entity.type
_entity.pdbx_description
1 polymer ?
#
loop_
_entity_poly.entity_id
_entity_poly.type
_entity_poly.pdbx_seq_one_letter_code
_entity_poly.pdbx_strand_id
1 'polypeptide(L)'
;MEGILAKKHKWSKYQEALFDDVRTGHGHTIVEAVAGSGKTTSLLESLNHIPDGKTWLLVAFNKKIASELKDRAPGSCFGDVRT
;
A
#
# COMPACT_ATOMS: atom_id res chain seq x y z
N MET A 1 25.92 11.60 -0.04
CA MET A 1 24.70 11.12 0.62
C MET A 1 23.87 10.48 -0.49
N GLU A 2 24.25 9.27 -0.86
CA GLU A 2 23.76 8.62 -2.08
C GLU A 2 22.32 8.14 -1.84
N GLY A 3 21.39 8.73 -2.58
CA GLY A 3 20.00 8.31 -2.60
C GLY A 3 19.92 6.88 -3.11
N ILE A 4 19.26 6.03 -2.34
CA ILE A 4 18.85 4.69 -2.76
C ILE A 4 18.01 4.87 -4.02
N LEU A 5 18.61 4.54 -5.17
CA LEU A 5 17.95 4.56 -6.47
C LEU A 5 16.87 3.48 -6.43
N ALA A 6 15.64 3.87 -6.05
CA ALA A 6 14.50 2.97 -6.02
C ALA A 6 14.37 2.30 -7.39
N LYS A 7 14.48 0.98 -7.40
CA LYS A 7 14.32 0.14 -8.60
C LYS A 7 12.97 0.49 -9.22
N LYS A 8 12.96 1.18 -10.36
CA LYS A 8 11.73 1.68 -11.00
C LYS A 8 10.88 0.49 -11.47
N HIS A 9 10.00 0.01 -10.61
CA HIS A 9 9.06 -1.06 -10.95
C HIS A 9 8.05 -0.50 -11.95
N LYS A 10 7.85 -1.21 -13.06
CA LYS A 10 6.78 -0.86 -14.00
C LYS A 10 5.48 -1.43 -13.47
N TRP A 11 4.63 -0.57 -12.94
CA TRP A 11 3.32 -0.94 -12.46
C TRP A 11 2.35 -1.14 -13.63
N SER A 12 1.30 -1.95 -13.39
CA SER A 12 0.20 -2.06 -14.35
C SER A 12 -0.70 -0.84 -14.27
N LYS A 13 -1.45 -0.55 -15.35
CA LYS A 13 -2.44 0.55 -15.37
C LYS A 13 -3.46 0.49 -14.22
N TYR A 14 -3.77 -0.71 -13.73
CA TYR A 14 -4.71 -0.91 -12.61
C TYR A 14 -4.08 -0.53 -11.27
N GLN A 15 -2.79 -0.83 -11.09
CA GLN A 15 -2.04 -0.45 -9.90
C GLN A 15 -1.78 1.06 -9.88
N GLU A 16 -1.42 1.65 -11.03
CA GLU A 16 -1.28 3.10 -11.17
C GLU A 16 -2.58 3.83 -10.83
N ALA A 17 -3.73 3.34 -11.34
CA ALA A 17 -5.03 3.91 -10.99
C ALA A 17 -5.36 3.80 -9.50
N LEU A 18 -5.01 2.69 -8.85
CA LEU A 18 -5.15 2.53 -7.40
C LEU A 18 -4.29 3.56 -6.64
N PHE A 19 -3.04 3.78 -7.06
CA PHE A 19 -2.13 4.72 -6.41
C PHE A 19 -2.60 6.17 -6.56
N ASP A 20 -3.13 6.53 -7.72
CA ASP A 20 -3.73 7.83 -7.96
C ASP A 20 -4.99 8.06 -7.11
N ASP A 21 -5.82 7.02 -6.95
CA ASP A 21 -6.99 7.06 -6.08
C ASP A 21 -6.61 7.18 -4.61
N VAL A 22 -5.57 6.48 -4.14
CA VAL A 22 -5.06 6.65 -2.76
C VAL A 22 -4.54 8.07 -2.51
N ARG A 23 -3.90 8.67 -3.53
CA ARG A 23 -3.28 10.00 -3.44
C ARG A 23 -4.32 11.13 -3.47
N THR A 24 -5.33 11.02 -4.32
CA THR A 24 -6.24 12.12 -4.67
C THR A 24 -7.72 11.78 -4.64
N GLY A 25 -8.05 10.49 -4.52
CA GLY A 25 -9.40 9.98 -4.50
C GLY A 25 -10.14 10.32 -3.21
N HIS A 26 -11.45 10.13 -3.27
CA HIS A 26 -12.38 10.43 -2.19
C HIS A 26 -13.39 9.29 -2.08
N GLY A 27 -13.81 8.94 -0.86
CA GLY A 27 -14.80 7.89 -0.62
C GLY A 27 -14.18 6.50 -0.47
N HIS A 28 -14.85 5.49 -1.03
CA HIS A 28 -14.48 4.08 -0.89
C HIS A 28 -14.19 3.44 -2.25
N THR A 29 -13.10 2.70 -2.32
CA THR A 29 -12.65 2.02 -3.54
C THR A 29 -12.52 0.53 -3.29
N ILE A 30 -13.12 -0.27 -4.18
CA ILE A 30 -13.03 -1.73 -4.16
C ILE A 30 -12.05 -2.15 -5.25
N VAL A 31 -11.05 -2.95 -4.88
CA VAL A 31 -10.05 -3.49 -5.80
C VAL A 31 -10.29 -4.98 -6.00
N GLU A 32 -10.86 -5.34 -7.15
CA GLU A 32 -11.03 -6.74 -7.54
C GLU A 32 -9.75 -7.25 -8.22
N ALA A 33 -9.22 -8.35 -7.70
CA ALA A 33 -7.90 -8.82 -8.09
C ALA A 33 -7.83 -10.35 -8.08
N VAL A 34 -7.28 -10.95 -9.13
CA VAL A 34 -7.10 -12.41 -9.26
C VAL A 34 -5.91 -12.93 -8.43
N ALA A 35 -5.85 -14.23 -8.18
CA ALA A 35 -4.68 -14.82 -7.50
C ALA A 35 -3.39 -14.53 -8.28
N GLY A 36 -2.30 -14.20 -7.58
CA GLY A 36 -1.01 -13.86 -8.20
C GLY A 36 -0.92 -12.45 -8.80
N SER A 37 -1.96 -11.62 -8.73
CA SER A 37 -1.95 -10.25 -9.30
C SER A 37 -1.16 -9.21 -8.49
N GLY A 38 -0.38 -9.65 -7.50
CA GLY A 38 0.40 -8.74 -6.65
C GLY A 38 -0.39 -7.94 -5.61
N LYS A 39 -1.55 -8.42 -5.14
CA LYS A 39 -2.41 -7.72 -4.15
C LYS A 39 -1.64 -7.10 -2.98
N THR A 40 -0.86 -7.93 -2.27
CA THR A 40 -0.09 -7.47 -1.11
C THR A 40 0.96 -6.43 -1.50
N THR A 41 1.60 -6.61 -2.65
CA THR A 41 2.58 -5.66 -3.17
C THR A 41 1.93 -4.32 -3.50
N SER A 42 0.79 -4.32 -4.17
CA SER A 42 0.02 -3.10 -4.46
C SER A 42 -0.43 -2.41 -3.17
N LEU A 43 -0.93 -3.16 -2.18
CA LEU A 43 -1.40 -2.60 -0.92
C LEU A 43 -0.29 -1.88 -0.14
N LEU A 44 0.90 -2.48 -0.08
CA LEU A 44 2.05 -1.90 0.61
C LEU A 44 2.60 -0.68 -0.13
N GLU A 45 2.66 -0.76 -1.47
CA GLU A 45 3.11 0.39 -2.28
C GLU A 45 2.14 1.57 -2.16
N SER A 46 0.82 1.32 -2.10
CA SER A 46 -0.17 2.36 -1.87
C SER A 46 0.12 3.22 -0.63
N LEU A 47 0.74 2.66 0.41
CA LEU A 47 1.09 3.41 1.62
C LEU A 47 2.10 4.53 1.35
N ASN A 48 2.95 4.38 0.32
CA ASN A 48 3.91 5.40 -0.12
C ASN A 48 3.24 6.53 -0.92
N HIS A 49 1.99 6.35 -1.36
CA HIS A 49 1.21 7.32 -2.12
C HIS A 49 0.23 8.12 -1.26
N ILE A 50 0.18 7.83 0.04
CA ILE A 50 -0.65 8.56 0.99
C ILE A 50 -0.08 9.98 1.17
N PRO A 51 -0.91 11.04 1.08
CA PRO A 51 -0.44 12.41 1.26
C PRO A 51 0.21 12.64 2.63
N ASP A 52 1.26 13.46 2.64
CA ASP A 52 1.96 13.84 3.86
C ASP A 52 1.00 14.41 4.92
N GLY A 53 1.27 14.07 6.18
CA GLY A 53 0.43 14.48 7.32
C GLY A 53 -0.85 13.68 7.52
N LYS A 54 -1.16 12.71 6.63
CA LYS A 54 -2.25 11.76 6.85
C LYS A 54 -1.76 10.48 7.54
N THR A 55 -2.65 9.88 8.31
CA THR A 55 -2.44 8.57 8.94
C THR A 55 -3.18 7.48 8.16
N TRP A 56 -2.78 6.23 8.38
CA TRP A 56 -3.38 5.08 7.73
C TRP A 56 -3.56 3.90 8.68
N LEU A 57 -4.49 3.02 8.33
CA LEU A 57 -4.77 1.78 9.04
C LEU A 57 -4.91 0.65 8.02
N LEU A 58 -4.05 -0.38 8.13
CA LEU A 58 -4.26 -1.64 7.43
C LEU A 58 -4.97 -2.62 8.35
N VAL A 59 -5.99 -3.29 7.82
CA VAL A 59 -6.75 -4.33 8.55
C VAL A 59 -6.70 -5.62 7.76
N ALA A 60 -6.46 -6.73 8.45
CA ALA A 60 -6.43 -8.06 7.84
C ALA A 60 -7.26 -9.05 8.66
N PHE A 61 -7.90 -10.00 7.97
CA PHE A 61 -8.82 -10.96 8.60
C PHE A 61 -8.22 -11.80 9.75
N ASN A 62 -6.91 -12.03 9.75
CA ASN A 62 -6.27 -12.82 10.78
C ASN A 62 -4.92 -12.25 11.22
N LYS A 63 -4.51 -12.64 12.43
CA LYS A 63 -3.27 -12.18 13.07
C LYS A 63 -2.01 -12.51 12.25
N LYS A 64 -2.02 -13.66 11.55
CA LYS A 64 -0.87 -14.09 10.75
C LYS A 64 -0.63 -13.14 9.58
N ILE A 65 -1.68 -12.78 8.84
CA ILE A 65 -1.62 -11.82 7.72
C ILE A 65 -1.31 -10.43 8.25
N ALA A 66 -1.94 -10.00 9.35
CA ALA A 66 -1.65 -8.72 9.97
C ALA A 66 -0.16 -8.59 10.37
N SER A 67 0.43 -9.64 10.97
CA SER A 67 1.84 -9.67 11.31
C SER A 67 2.73 -9.56 10.07
N GLU A 68 2.44 -10.32 9.01
CA GLU A 68 3.21 -10.25 7.76
C GLU A 68 3.15 -8.85 7.12
N LEU A 69 1.97 -8.22 7.12
CA LEU A 69 1.81 -6.86 6.60
C LEU A 69 2.56 -5.84 7.44
N LYS A 70 2.55 -6.00 8.77
CA LYS A 70 3.26 -5.11 9.69
C LYS A 70 4.77 -5.14 9.47
N ASP A 71 5.35 -6.31 9.26
CA ASP A 71 6.79 -6.47 9.02
C ASP A 71 7.22 -5.87 7.67
N ARG A 72 6.28 -5.73 6.72
CA ARG A 72 6.54 -5.24 5.36
C ARG A 72 6.08 -3.80 5.12
N ALA A 73 5.32 -3.21 6.05
CA ALA A 73 4.83 -1.85 5.91
C ALA A 73 6.00 -0.85 5.97
N PRO A 74 5.97 0.21 5.15
CA PRO A 74 7.00 1.24 5.19
C PRO A 74 6.93 1.99 6.52
N GLY A 75 8.07 2.11 7.22
CA GLY A 75 8.16 2.80 8.51
C GLY A 75 8.15 4.33 8.43
N SER A 76 7.97 4.90 7.24
CA SER A 76 8.11 6.34 6.98
C SER A 76 6.88 7.18 7.33
N CYS A 77 5.71 6.55 7.53
CA CYS A 77 4.45 7.24 7.78
C CYS A 77 3.76 6.73 9.06
N PHE A 78 3.11 7.63 9.79
CA PHE A 78 2.37 7.31 11.02
C PHE A 78 1.12 6.50 10.69
N GLY A 79 1.22 5.17 10.77
CA GLY A 79 0.10 4.26 10.61
C GLY A 79 0.23 2.99 11.42
N ASP A 80 -0.83 2.18 11.40
CA ASP A 80 -0.94 0.98 12.21
C ASP A 80 -1.50 -0.20 11.38
N VAL A 81 -1.20 -1.42 11.82
CA VAL A 81 -1.70 -2.66 11.22
C VAL A 81 -2.45 -3.46 12.28
N ARG A 82 -3.71 -3.79 12.00
CA ARG A 82 -4.60 -4.49 12.93
C ARG A 82 -5.25 -5.73 12.31
N THR A 83 -5.77 -6.57 13.20
CA THR A 83 -6.67 -7.69 12.84
C THR A 83 -8.11 -7.24 12.98
#